data_AF-A0A9N6ZDH2-F1
#
_entry.id   AF-A0A9N6ZDH2-F1
#
_cell.length_a   1.000
_cell.length_b   1.000
_cell.length_c   1.000
_cell.angle_alpha   90.00
_cell.angle_beta   90.00
_cell.angle_gamma   90.00
#
_symmetry.space_group_name_H-M   'P 1'
#
loop_
_entity.id
_entity.type
_entity.pdbx_description
1 polymer ?
#
loop_
_entity_poly.entity_id
_entity_poly.type
_entity_poly.pdbx_seq_one_letter_code
_entity_poly.pdbx_strand_id
1 'polypeptide(L)'
;MDSSTVARPKPAPTNASPKDNSIVKIAVQMSPRPPQFIEFNQKQPLLAIIQELCNFWGLSLDPNESQYSLRFNMEENRAFVSEKNRLDVKNGFVLELGLSPSKITQGILKQLSGTPEEKIKAVQELSAYCNDPTFAAEFTDKKGMEMLISYVETTDAGKFSDLTKANALPAFVDLMDHGLTQWDVLEPAFIKKVAGLINNQSNLQDSRTLQASLSILESLVLQSAKYSAVERELTIPNLAMHLQNPSPAIQQNALALINALFLKADDAKRNAIAGTLNVRQIRNSIVMNIITVPGRASGNEMAHQLHVLQTLMLNVLEDRMNRALDPGDTEAQEKVRELRRIAFDGSDGGSGSLDPSVKDVTTRHPKTSPRDFRKLGFKNDTTPLNDFAQTPPGALALDVMLYFARYHPEKYTRVVLENSGRGDEYDCPFARAAIELTKLLCEILKIGEPPQEQGTSFHPMFFNHDHPFEELFCVCLVVVNKTWKEMRA
;
A
#
# COMPACT_ATOMS: atom_id res chain seq x y z
N MET A 1 14.90 95.99 -13.87
CA MET A 1 15.70 95.04 -13.08
C MET A 1 14.73 94.13 -12.36
N ASP A 2 14.75 92.86 -12.76
CA ASP A 2 14.09 91.65 -12.26
C ASP A 2 12.83 91.77 -11.39
N SER A 3 11.71 91.36 -11.98
CA SER A 3 10.49 90.96 -11.27
C SER A 3 10.33 89.45 -11.36
N SER A 4 10.31 88.84 -10.19
CA SER A 4 10.19 87.43 -9.88
C SER A 4 8.85 86.83 -10.33
N THR A 5 8.90 85.85 -11.23
CA THR A 5 7.73 85.07 -11.66
C THR A 5 7.57 83.81 -10.83
N VAL A 6 6.48 83.79 -10.05
CA VAL A 6 5.98 82.65 -9.28
C VAL A 6 5.50 81.55 -10.24
N ALA A 7 6.01 80.32 -10.04
CA ALA A 7 5.67 79.14 -10.83
C ALA A 7 4.25 78.62 -10.48
N ARG A 8 3.42 78.40 -11.51
CA ARG A 8 2.12 77.72 -11.41
C ARG A 8 2.31 76.21 -11.14
N PRO A 9 1.42 75.56 -10.37
CA PRO A 9 1.49 74.12 -10.14
C PRO A 9 1.01 73.31 -11.35
N LYS A 10 1.67 72.17 -11.60
CA LYS A 10 1.28 71.14 -12.58
C LYS A 10 -0.09 70.51 -12.22
N PRO A 11 -0.92 70.13 -13.21
CA PRO A 11 -2.17 69.43 -12.94
C PRO A 11 -1.92 67.99 -12.47
N ALA A 12 -2.75 67.54 -11.54
CA ALA A 12 -2.75 66.18 -10.98
C ALA A 12 -3.07 65.12 -12.05
N PRO A 13 -2.54 63.88 -11.93
CA PRO A 13 -2.88 62.79 -12.82
C PRO A 13 -4.36 62.41 -12.67
N THR A 14 -5.04 62.31 -13.80
CA THR A 14 -6.42 61.83 -13.93
C THR A 14 -6.58 60.43 -13.31
N ASN A 15 -7.54 60.31 -12.39
CA ASN A 15 -8.00 59.04 -11.81
C ASN A 15 -8.30 58.02 -12.91
N ALA A 16 -7.46 57.00 -13.03
CA ALA A 16 -7.82 55.78 -13.75
C ALA A 16 -8.96 55.10 -13.00
N SER A 17 -10.06 54.82 -13.69
CA SER A 17 -11.14 53.99 -13.17
C SER A 17 -10.58 52.64 -12.67
N PRO A 18 -11.19 52.04 -11.63
CA PRO A 18 -10.79 50.71 -11.18
C PRO A 18 -10.95 49.76 -12.38
N LYS A 19 -9.84 49.13 -12.82
CA LYS A 19 -9.88 48.10 -13.86
C LYS A 19 -10.88 47.04 -13.42
N ASP A 20 -11.95 46.88 -14.18
CA ASP A 20 -12.94 45.84 -13.91
C ASP A 20 -12.28 44.47 -14.10
N ASN A 21 -11.83 43.87 -13.00
CA ASN A 21 -11.18 42.56 -12.99
C ASN A 21 -12.13 41.42 -13.42
N SER A 22 -13.43 41.70 -13.67
CA SER A 22 -14.36 40.71 -14.18
C SER A 22 -14.32 40.53 -15.70
N ILE A 23 -13.58 41.36 -16.44
CA ILE A 23 -13.42 41.21 -17.90
C ILE A 23 -12.01 40.75 -18.20
N VAL A 24 -11.87 39.63 -18.92
CA VAL A 24 -10.58 39.11 -19.39
C VAL A 24 -10.56 39.04 -20.91
N LYS A 25 -9.48 39.55 -21.52
CA LYS A 25 -9.29 39.55 -22.98
C LYS A 25 -8.63 38.25 -23.39
N ILE A 26 -9.31 37.46 -24.21
CA ILE A 26 -8.86 36.15 -24.65
C ILE A 26 -8.98 36.00 -26.16
N ALA A 27 -8.28 35.00 -26.70
CA ALA A 27 -8.50 34.50 -28.04
C ALA A 27 -9.25 33.17 -27.98
N VAL A 28 -10.23 32.96 -28.86
CA VAL A 28 -10.93 31.70 -29.03
C VAL A 28 -10.64 31.17 -30.44
N GLN A 29 -10.14 29.95 -30.52
CA GLN A 29 -9.81 29.25 -31.76
C GLN A 29 -10.88 28.20 -32.09
N MET A 30 -11.09 27.97 -33.38
CA MET A 30 -11.92 26.87 -33.89
C MET A 30 -11.39 26.45 -35.26
N SER A 31 -10.61 25.38 -35.36
CA SER A 31 -10.04 24.96 -36.65
C SER A 31 -11.14 24.48 -37.63
N PRO A 32 -11.10 24.86 -38.93
CA PRO A 32 -10.10 25.67 -39.64
C PRO A 32 -10.44 27.17 -39.74
N ARG A 33 -11.30 27.69 -38.87
CA ARG A 33 -11.81 29.08 -38.88
C ARG A 33 -10.83 30.04 -38.19
N PRO A 34 -10.83 31.33 -38.58
CA PRO A 34 -9.96 32.33 -37.96
C PRO A 34 -10.34 32.55 -36.48
N PRO A 35 -9.34 32.80 -35.60
CA PRO A 35 -9.59 33.03 -34.19
C PRO A 35 -10.38 34.32 -33.94
N GLN A 36 -11.13 34.33 -32.84
CA GLN A 36 -11.89 35.47 -32.35
C GLN A 36 -11.21 36.06 -31.11
N PHE A 37 -11.08 37.38 -31.04
CA PHE A 37 -10.66 38.07 -29.83
C PHE A 37 -11.89 38.62 -29.12
N ILE A 38 -12.15 38.15 -27.90
CA ILE A 38 -13.33 38.54 -27.13
C ILE A 38 -12.96 39.09 -25.77
N GLU A 39 -13.83 39.96 -25.24
CA GLU A 39 -13.81 40.40 -23.86
C GLU A 39 -14.69 39.44 -23.04
N PHE A 40 -14.06 38.39 -22.50
CA PHE A 40 -14.74 37.35 -21.73
C PHE A 40 -15.18 37.90 -20.37
N ASN A 41 -16.48 38.12 -20.23
CA ASN A 41 -17.09 38.63 -19.01
C ASN A 41 -17.33 37.48 -18.01
N GLN A 42 -16.59 37.47 -16.91
CA GLN A 42 -16.66 36.48 -15.84
C GLN A 42 -18.01 36.44 -15.10
N LYS A 43 -18.87 37.46 -15.29
CA LYS A 43 -20.23 37.50 -14.71
C LYS A 43 -21.32 37.05 -15.68
N GLN A 44 -21.03 36.99 -16.98
CA GLN A 44 -21.99 36.55 -18.00
C GLN A 44 -22.09 35.02 -17.98
N PRO A 45 -23.28 34.41 -18.03
CA PRO A 45 -23.41 32.95 -18.12
C PRO A 45 -22.56 32.38 -19.25
N LEU A 46 -21.79 31.32 -18.97
CA LEU A 46 -20.86 30.74 -19.95
C LEU A 46 -21.59 30.30 -21.22
N LEU A 47 -22.81 29.78 -21.06
CA LEU A 47 -23.67 29.39 -22.17
C LEU A 47 -23.96 30.56 -23.12
N ALA A 48 -24.18 31.78 -22.61
CA ALA A 48 -24.44 32.95 -23.44
C ALA A 48 -23.20 33.34 -24.26
N ILE A 49 -22.02 33.28 -23.65
CA ILE A 49 -20.73 33.53 -24.34
C ILE A 49 -20.52 32.51 -25.46
N ILE A 50 -20.80 31.23 -25.19
CA ILE A 50 -20.70 30.16 -26.18
C ILE A 50 -21.69 30.39 -27.32
N GLN A 51 -22.94 30.77 -27.04
CA GLN A 51 -23.94 31.06 -28.05
C GLN A 51 -23.52 32.22 -28.96
N GLU A 52 -22.95 33.29 -28.40
CA GLU A 52 -22.42 34.40 -29.18
C GLU A 52 -21.28 33.96 -30.13
N LEU A 53 -20.35 33.14 -29.64
CA LEU A 53 -19.26 32.59 -30.45
C LEU A 53 -19.79 31.66 -31.56
N CYS A 54 -20.77 30.81 -31.24
CA CYS A 54 -21.42 29.94 -32.22
C CYS A 54 -22.15 30.75 -33.30
N ASN A 55 -22.86 31.81 -32.92
CA ASN A 55 -23.54 32.72 -33.84
C ASN A 55 -22.55 33.43 -34.76
N PHE A 56 -21.43 33.93 -34.22
CA PHE A 56 -20.38 34.57 -35.00
C PHE A 56 -19.86 33.65 -36.12
N TRP A 57 -19.66 32.38 -35.77
CA TRP A 57 -19.15 31.36 -36.68
C TRP A 57 -20.26 30.65 -37.47
N GLY A 58 -21.52 31.03 -37.35
CA GLY A 58 -22.64 30.43 -38.07
C GLY A 58 -22.81 28.93 -37.79
N LEU A 59 -22.56 28.50 -36.55
CA LEU A 59 -22.76 27.12 -36.13
C LEU A 59 -24.25 26.87 -35.83
N SER A 60 -24.74 25.68 -36.18
CA SER A 60 -26.08 25.26 -35.81
C SER A 60 -26.18 25.16 -34.30
N LEU A 61 -27.09 25.92 -33.70
CA LEU A 61 -27.43 25.83 -32.29
C LEU A 61 -28.77 25.10 -32.19
N ASP A 62 -28.77 23.90 -31.63
CA ASP A 62 -30.02 23.32 -31.15
C ASP A 62 -30.30 23.91 -29.76
N PRO A 63 -31.41 24.64 -29.56
CA PRO A 63 -31.73 25.23 -28.26
C PRO A 63 -31.91 24.19 -27.13
N ASN A 64 -32.14 22.92 -27.47
CA ASN A 64 -32.33 21.85 -26.50
C ASN A 64 -31.05 21.06 -26.18
N GLU A 65 -29.93 21.32 -26.86
CA GLU A 65 -28.68 20.60 -26.64
C GLU A 65 -27.47 21.55 -26.61
N SER A 66 -26.69 21.48 -25.53
CA SER A 66 -25.40 22.17 -25.46
C SER A 66 -24.41 21.48 -26.40
N GLN A 67 -24.30 21.92 -27.66
CA GLN A 67 -23.48 21.23 -28.66
C GLN A 67 -21.98 21.56 -28.56
N TYR A 68 -21.66 22.75 -28.05
CA TYR A 68 -20.30 23.28 -28.01
C TYR A 68 -19.88 23.66 -26.60
N SER A 69 -18.57 23.65 -26.36
CA SER A 69 -17.97 24.11 -25.11
C SER A 69 -16.61 24.76 -25.36
N LEU A 70 -16.18 25.60 -24.41
CA LEU A 70 -14.83 26.13 -24.41
C LEU A 70 -13.90 25.17 -23.67
N ARG A 71 -12.68 25.04 -24.18
CA ARG A 71 -11.62 24.23 -23.59
C ARG A 71 -10.33 25.05 -23.52
N PHE A 72 -9.53 24.86 -22.48
CA PHE A 72 -8.18 25.42 -22.47
C PHE A 72 -7.37 24.81 -23.63
N ASN A 73 -6.59 25.63 -24.33
CA ASN A 73 -5.72 25.17 -25.41
C ASN A 73 -4.26 25.50 -25.08
N MET A 74 -3.79 24.98 -23.95
CA MET A 74 -2.40 25.11 -23.49
C MET A 74 -1.74 23.73 -23.45
N GLU A 75 -0.41 23.68 -23.58
CA GLU A 75 0.33 22.42 -23.51
C GLU A 75 0.08 21.69 -22.19
N GLU A 76 -0.02 22.43 -21.09
CA GLU A 76 -0.20 21.90 -19.72
C GLU A 76 -1.67 21.77 -19.30
N ASN A 77 -2.61 22.42 -20.00
CA ASN A 77 -4.01 22.45 -19.60
C ASN A 77 -4.95 22.37 -20.81
N ARG A 78 -5.71 21.27 -20.86
CA ARG A 78 -6.78 21.01 -21.83
C ARG A 78 -8.14 20.76 -21.19
N ALA A 79 -8.35 21.28 -19.98
CA ALA A 79 -9.60 21.09 -19.28
C ALA A 79 -10.77 21.82 -19.96
N PHE A 80 -11.98 21.28 -19.84
CA PHE A 80 -13.19 21.97 -20.23
C PHE A 80 -13.43 23.17 -19.31
N VAL A 81 -13.81 24.30 -19.90
CA VAL A 81 -14.26 25.47 -19.14
C VAL A 81 -15.71 25.22 -18.71
N SER A 82 -15.95 25.33 -17.42
CA SER A 82 -17.25 25.21 -16.77
C SER A 82 -17.47 26.40 -15.86
N GLU A 83 -18.69 26.52 -15.32
CA GLU A 83 -18.99 27.56 -14.33
C GLU A 83 -18.13 27.45 -13.07
N LYS A 84 -17.56 26.27 -12.77
CA LYS A 84 -16.72 26.03 -11.59
C LYS A 84 -15.29 26.56 -11.76
N ASN A 85 -14.72 26.48 -12.97
CA ASN A 85 -13.31 26.82 -13.23
C ASN A 85 -13.14 28.04 -14.16
N ARG A 86 -14.21 28.71 -14.60
CA ARG A 86 -14.15 29.89 -15.47
C ARG A 86 -13.25 31.02 -14.95
N LEU A 87 -13.10 31.14 -13.64
CA LEU A 87 -12.24 32.15 -13.00
C LEU A 87 -10.74 31.90 -13.26
N ASP A 88 -10.37 30.71 -13.71
CA ASP A 88 -9.00 30.36 -14.08
C ASP A 88 -8.61 30.93 -15.44
N VAL A 89 -9.58 31.35 -16.26
CA VAL A 89 -9.34 32.04 -17.53
C VAL A 89 -8.74 33.42 -17.26
N LYS A 90 -7.51 33.66 -17.72
CA LYS A 90 -6.78 34.94 -17.56
C LYS A 90 -6.61 35.68 -18.89
N ASN A 91 -6.23 36.96 -18.78
CA ASN A 91 -5.89 37.79 -19.94
C ASN A 91 -4.78 37.13 -20.79
N GLY A 92 -4.96 37.14 -22.11
CA GLY A 92 -4.03 36.57 -23.08
C GLY A 92 -4.17 35.06 -23.29
N PHE A 93 -5.09 34.39 -22.60
CA PHE A 93 -5.31 32.96 -22.79
C PHE A 93 -5.90 32.68 -24.17
N VAL A 94 -5.55 31.51 -24.70
CA VAL A 94 -6.11 30.95 -25.92
C VAL A 94 -6.99 29.77 -25.55
N LEU A 95 -8.28 29.88 -25.82
CA LEU A 95 -9.25 28.81 -25.66
C LEU A 95 -9.61 28.20 -27.01
N GLU A 96 -10.08 26.96 -27.01
CA GLU A 96 -10.62 26.26 -28.16
C GLU A 96 -12.13 26.11 -28.00
N LEU A 97 -12.91 26.47 -29.03
CA LEU A 97 -14.32 26.10 -29.11
C LEU A 97 -14.41 24.75 -29.81
N GLY A 98 -14.88 23.74 -29.07
CA GLY A 98 -15.04 22.37 -29.55
C GLY A 98 -16.40 21.79 -29.18
N LEU A 99 -16.57 20.49 -29.43
CA LEU A 99 -17.77 19.77 -28.98
C LEU A 99 -17.88 19.83 -27.45
N SER A 100 -19.10 19.89 -26.94
CA SER A 100 -19.34 19.83 -25.50
C SER A 100 -19.03 18.45 -24.93
N PRO A 101 -18.73 18.34 -23.62
CA PRO A 101 -18.64 17.05 -22.93
C PRO A 101 -19.90 16.19 -23.17
N SER A 102 -21.06 16.85 -23.23
CA SER A 102 -22.36 16.24 -23.46
C SER A 102 -22.45 15.56 -24.82
N LYS A 103 -21.96 16.22 -25.88
CA LYS A 103 -21.93 15.68 -27.25
C LYS A 103 -20.87 14.61 -27.43
N ILE A 104 -19.68 14.81 -26.87
CA ILE A 104 -18.60 13.82 -26.90
C ILE A 104 -19.08 12.54 -26.22
N THR A 105 -19.68 12.65 -25.03
CA THR A 105 -20.27 11.52 -24.30
C THR A 105 -21.31 10.79 -25.14
N GLN A 106 -22.28 11.50 -25.75
CA GLN A 106 -23.27 10.88 -26.63
C GLN A 106 -22.62 10.12 -27.80
N GLY A 107 -21.57 10.68 -28.41
CA GLY A 107 -20.80 10.05 -29.47
C GLY A 107 -20.14 8.76 -29.01
N ILE A 108 -19.41 8.81 -27.89
CA ILE A 108 -18.74 7.65 -27.28
C ILE A 108 -19.75 6.56 -26.94
N LEU A 109 -20.86 6.89 -26.26
CA LEU A 109 -21.87 5.90 -25.87
C LEU A 109 -22.53 5.23 -27.07
N LYS A 110 -22.83 6.01 -28.13
CA LYS A 110 -23.35 5.46 -29.38
C LYS A 110 -22.37 4.48 -30.03
N GLN A 111 -21.09 4.82 -30.06
CA GLN A 111 -20.04 3.96 -30.63
C GLN A 111 -19.77 2.71 -29.76
N LEU A 112 -19.89 2.81 -28.44
CA LEU A 112 -19.77 1.66 -27.52
C LEU A 112 -20.88 0.61 -27.72
N SER A 113 -22.05 1.03 -28.20
CA SER A 113 -23.14 0.13 -28.62
C SER A 113 -22.99 -0.42 -30.05
N GLY A 114 -21.97 0.02 -30.79
CA GLY A 114 -21.76 -0.27 -32.21
C GLY A 114 -20.93 -1.51 -32.51
N THR A 115 -20.26 -1.52 -33.67
CA THR A 115 -19.37 -2.61 -34.10
C THR A 115 -18.08 -2.66 -33.28
N PRO A 116 -17.32 -3.78 -33.26
CA PRO A 116 -16.05 -3.86 -32.53
C PRO A 116 -15.06 -2.72 -32.84
N GLU A 117 -15.01 -2.28 -34.10
CA GLU A 117 -14.15 -1.18 -34.55
C GLU A 117 -14.62 0.18 -34.00
N GLU A 118 -15.93 0.40 -33.93
CA GLU A 118 -16.52 1.59 -33.32
C GLU A 118 -16.25 1.62 -31.82
N LYS A 119 -16.35 0.47 -31.13
CA LYS A 119 -16.03 0.37 -29.70
C LYS A 119 -14.57 0.71 -29.41
N ILE A 120 -13.63 0.27 -30.26
CA ILE A 120 -12.21 0.62 -30.11
C ILE A 120 -12.01 2.14 -30.20
N LYS A 121 -12.62 2.78 -31.21
CA LYS A 121 -12.54 4.24 -31.36
C LYS A 121 -13.16 4.97 -30.18
N ALA A 122 -14.30 4.48 -29.69
CA ALA A 122 -14.98 5.05 -28.54
C ALA A 122 -14.10 5.07 -27.29
N VAL A 123 -13.40 3.96 -27.02
CA VAL A 123 -12.51 3.85 -25.86
C VAL A 123 -11.25 4.71 -26.04
N GLN A 124 -10.69 4.77 -27.25
CA GLN A 124 -9.56 5.67 -27.54
C GLN A 124 -9.93 7.13 -27.35
N GLU A 125 -11.13 7.53 -27.82
CA GLU A 125 -11.67 8.87 -27.60
C GLU A 125 -11.93 9.11 -26.10
N LEU A 126 -12.49 8.14 -25.39
CA LEU A 126 -12.72 8.21 -23.94
C LEU A 126 -11.43 8.48 -23.16
N SER A 127 -10.34 7.78 -23.49
CA SER A 127 -9.03 7.98 -22.85
C SER A 127 -8.48 9.41 -23.00
N ALA A 128 -8.92 10.17 -24.02
CA ALA A 128 -8.50 11.55 -24.20
C ALA A 128 -9.18 12.54 -23.24
N TYR A 129 -10.30 12.16 -22.62
CA TYR A 129 -11.13 13.05 -21.81
C TYR A 129 -11.41 12.57 -20.38
N CYS A 130 -11.18 11.30 -20.06
CA CYS A 130 -11.47 10.72 -18.74
C CYS A 130 -10.80 11.41 -17.54
N ASN A 131 -9.65 12.06 -17.73
CA ASN A 131 -8.97 12.85 -16.70
C ASN A 131 -9.62 14.22 -16.42
N ASP A 132 -10.56 14.68 -17.27
CA ASP A 132 -11.25 15.95 -17.05
C ASP A 132 -12.48 15.77 -16.15
N PRO A 133 -12.61 16.54 -15.05
CA PRO A 133 -13.70 16.38 -14.09
C PRO A 133 -15.08 16.78 -14.64
N THR A 134 -15.13 17.72 -15.61
CA THR A 134 -16.38 18.12 -16.26
C THR A 134 -16.87 17.02 -17.18
N PHE A 135 -15.96 16.41 -17.94
CA PHE A 135 -16.26 15.25 -18.77
C PHE A 135 -16.67 14.03 -17.94
N ALA A 136 -15.93 13.69 -16.88
CA ALA A 136 -16.24 12.57 -16.01
C ALA A 136 -17.64 12.70 -15.38
N ALA A 137 -18.03 13.91 -14.95
CA ALA A 137 -19.36 14.21 -14.44
C ALA A 137 -20.47 13.95 -15.47
N GLU A 138 -20.30 14.46 -16.69
CA GLU A 138 -21.27 14.26 -17.77
C GLU A 138 -21.35 12.79 -18.21
N PHE A 139 -20.22 12.10 -18.30
CA PHE A 139 -20.14 10.69 -18.66
C PHE A 139 -20.87 9.82 -17.63
N THR A 140 -20.72 10.14 -16.34
CA THR A 140 -21.40 9.45 -15.24
C THR A 140 -22.91 9.72 -15.28
N ASP A 141 -23.33 10.98 -15.43
CA ASP A 141 -24.76 11.36 -15.48
C ASP A 141 -25.51 10.65 -16.63
N LYS A 142 -24.83 10.47 -17.77
CA LYS A 142 -25.38 9.75 -18.93
C LYS A 142 -25.25 8.23 -18.87
N LYS A 143 -25.02 7.66 -17.70
CA LYS A 143 -24.87 6.21 -17.49
C LYS A 143 -23.73 5.57 -18.29
N GLY A 144 -22.67 6.34 -18.51
CA GLY A 144 -21.51 5.88 -19.26
C GLY A 144 -20.69 4.84 -18.50
N MET A 145 -20.67 4.92 -17.18
CA MET A 145 -19.98 3.94 -16.33
C MET A 145 -20.60 2.55 -16.43
N GLU A 146 -21.94 2.43 -16.41
CA GLU A 146 -22.61 1.14 -16.59
C GLU A 146 -22.32 0.53 -17.97
N MET A 147 -22.29 1.36 -19.01
CA MET A 147 -21.92 0.94 -20.36
C MET A 147 -20.46 0.46 -20.45
N LEU A 148 -19.53 1.16 -19.79
CA LEU A 148 -18.12 0.78 -19.76
C LEU A 148 -17.89 -0.52 -18.97
N ILE A 149 -18.56 -0.69 -17.83
CA ILE A 149 -18.53 -1.94 -17.04
C ILE A 149 -19.06 -3.10 -17.88
N SER A 150 -20.25 -2.95 -18.47
CA SER A 150 -20.85 -3.96 -19.35
C SER A 150 -19.92 -4.29 -20.53
N TYR A 151 -19.25 -3.29 -21.08
CA TYR A 151 -18.27 -3.50 -22.15
C TYR A 151 -17.09 -4.37 -21.70
N VAL A 152 -16.52 -4.10 -20.52
CA VAL A 152 -15.42 -4.92 -19.98
C VAL A 152 -15.87 -6.36 -19.71
N GLU A 153 -17.07 -6.55 -19.15
CA GLU A 153 -17.63 -7.87 -18.83
C GLU A 153 -17.89 -8.74 -20.06
N THR A 154 -18.53 -8.16 -21.09
CA THR A 154 -19.07 -8.89 -22.25
C THR A 154 -18.03 -9.20 -23.33
N THR A 155 -16.86 -8.57 -23.28
CA THR A 155 -15.92 -8.68 -24.39
C THR A 155 -15.07 -9.96 -24.28
N ASP A 156 -15.15 -10.84 -25.28
CA ASP A 156 -14.56 -12.20 -25.26
C ASP A 156 -13.03 -12.23 -25.35
N ALA A 157 -12.40 -13.16 -24.64
CA ALA A 157 -10.95 -13.31 -24.53
C ALA A 157 -10.20 -13.56 -25.87
N GLY A 158 -10.89 -14.03 -26.92
CA GLY A 158 -10.30 -14.35 -28.23
C GLY A 158 -10.58 -13.33 -29.36
N LYS A 159 -11.44 -12.32 -29.13
CA LYS A 159 -11.79 -11.25 -30.10
C LYS A 159 -11.55 -9.84 -29.55
N PHE A 160 -11.15 -9.74 -28.29
CA PHE A 160 -10.61 -8.53 -27.67
C PHE A 160 -9.28 -8.17 -28.34
N SER A 161 -9.23 -7.05 -29.04
CA SER A 161 -7.95 -6.46 -29.40
C SER A 161 -7.22 -6.06 -28.11
N ASP A 162 -5.93 -6.37 -27.98
CA ASP A 162 -5.11 -5.91 -26.85
C ASP A 162 -5.16 -4.38 -26.70
N LEU A 163 -5.37 -3.66 -27.81
CA LEU A 163 -5.56 -2.20 -27.84
C LEU A 163 -6.82 -1.75 -27.09
N THR A 164 -7.87 -2.56 -27.06
CA THR A 164 -9.10 -2.21 -26.34
C THR A 164 -8.89 -2.27 -24.83
N LYS A 165 -8.26 -3.35 -24.33
CA LYS A 165 -7.97 -3.50 -22.89
C LYS A 165 -7.02 -2.39 -22.42
N ALA A 166 -6.02 -2.09 -23.25
CA ALA A 166 -5.00 -1.09 -23.01
C ALA A 166 -5.52 0.35 -22.85
N ASN A 167 -6.77 0.61 -23.27
CA ASN A 167 -7.38 1.93 -23.15
C ASN A 167 -8.60 1.93 -22.21
N ALA A 168 -9.38 0.83 -22.17
CA ALA A 168 -10.62 0.76 -21.39
C ALA A 168 -10.39 0.75 -19.89
N LEU A 169 -9.48 -0.10 -19.39
CA LEU A 169 -9.22 -0.19 -17.95
C LEU A 169 -8.49 1.04 -17.39
N PRO A 170 -7.47 1.61 -18.08
CA PRO A 170 -6.90 2.88 -17.64
C PRO A 170 -7.93 4.01 -17.63
N ALA A 171 -8.74 4.15 -18.69
CA ALA A 171 -9.81 5.16 -18.68
C ALA A 171 -10.85 4.91 -17.57
N PHE A 172 -11.13 3.66 -17.23
CA PHE A 172 -11.98 3.32 -16.10
C PHE A 172 -11.37 3.78 -14.77
N VAL A 173 -10.06 3.57 -14.55
CA VAL A 173 -9.35 4.06 -13.35
C VAL A 173 -9.44 5.58 -13.28
N ASP A 174 -9.09 6.28 -14.36
CA ASP A 174 -9.13 7.76 -14.42
C ASP A 174 -10.55 8.29 -14.11
N LEU A 175 -11.61 7.61 -14.56
CA LEU A 175 -13.00 7.95 -14.24
C LEU A 175 -13.36 7.69 -12.77
N MET A 176 -12.89 6.59 -12.19
CA MET A 176 -13.14 6.24 -10.79
C MET A 176 -12.42 7.19 -9.82
N ASP A 177 -11.25 7.71 -10.19
CA ASP A 177 -10.44 8.64 -9.39
C ASP A 177 -11.15 9.99 -9.13
N HIS A 178 -12.16 10.36 -9.93
CA HIS A 178 -13.01 11.53 -9.66
C HIS A 178 -13.99 11.30 -8.49
N GLY A 179 -14.17 10.06 -8.02
CA GLY A 179 -15.04 9.74 -6.88
C GLY A 179 -16.54 9.88 -7.15
N LEU A 180 -16.94 9.93 -8.43
CA LEU A 180 -18.35 10.10 -8.84
C LEU A 180 -19.14 8.79 -8.82
N THR A 181 -18.45 7.64 -8.91
CA THR A 181 -19.03 6.30 -8.92
C THR A 181 -18.49 5.49 -7.75
N GLN A 182 -19.38 4.78 -7.05
CA GLN A 182 -19.00 3.92 -5.92
C GLN A 182 -18.51 2.56 -6.42
N TRP A 183 -17.50 1.99 -5.75
CA TRP A 183 -16.92 0.69 -6.11
C TRP A 183 -17.88 -0.49 -6.00
N ASP A 184 -18.95 -0.38 -5.18
CA ASP A 184 -19.93 -1.45 -4.98
C ASP A 184 -20.74 -1.81 -6.23
N VAL A 185 -20.77 -0.93 -7.24
CA VAL A 185 -21.41 -1.19 -8.55
C VAL A 185 -20.73 -2.32 -9.31
N LEU A 186 -19.50 -2.69 -8.95
CA LEU A 186 -18.75 -3.74 -9.61
C LEU A 186 -19.22 -5.12 -9.15
N GLU A 187 -19.75 -5.87 -10.12
CA GLU A 187 -20.29 -7.21 -9.93
C GLU A 187 -19.23 -8.31 -10.12
N PRO A 188 -19.47 -9.53 -9.61
CA PRO A 188 -18.50 -10.63 -9.70
C PRO A 188 -18.01 -10.96 -11.12
N ALA A 189 -18.81 -10.69 -12.15
CA ALA A 189 -18.42 -10.89 -13.54
C ALA A 189 -17.27 -9.96 -13.95
N PHE A 190 -17.39 -8.67 -13.65
CA PHE A 190 -16.31 -7.69 -13.84
C PHE A 190 -15.06 -8.08 -13.04
N ILE A 191 -15.21 -8.41 -11.75
CA ILE A 191 -14.09 -8.76 -10.87
C ILE A 191 -13.33 -9.96 -11.44
N LYS A 192 -14.04 -11.02 -11.83
CA LYS A 192 -13.45 -12.21 -12.44
C LYS A 192 -12.70 -11.89 -13.74
N LYS A 193 -13.22 -10.95 -14.53
CA LYS A 193 -12.56 -10.52 -15.76
C LYS A 193 -11.23 -9.83 -15.48
N VAL A 194 -11.22 -8.88 -14.56
CA VAL A 194 -10.03 -8.12 -14.17
C VAL A 194 -9.00 -9.02 -13.48
N ALA A 195 -9.44 -9.89 -12.57
CA ALA A 195 -8.58 -10.90 -11.94
C ALA A 195 -7.98 -11.87 -12.98
N GLY A 196 -8.74 -12.24 -14.00
CA GLY A 196 -8.24 -13.06 -15.12
C GLY A 196 -7.10 -12.42 -15.90
N LEU A 197 -7.03 -11.08 -15.96
CA LEU A 197 -5.91 -10.36 -16.58
C LEU A 197 -4.65 -10.47 -15.72
N ILE A 198 -4.78 -10.35 -14.40
CA ILE A 198 -3.67 -10.51 -13.43
C ILE A 198 -3.21 -11.97 -13.36
N ASN A 199 -4.13 -12.92 -13.50
CA ASN A 199 -3.82 -14.36 -13.49
C ASN A 199 -3.13 -14.84 -14.76
N ASN A 200 -3.22 -14.08 -15.86
CA ASN A 200 -2.52 -14.42 -17.09
C ASN A 200 -1.08 -13.89 -17.07
N GLN A 201 -0.12 -14.81 -17.15
CA GLN A 201 1.32 -14.53 -17.05
C GLN A 201 2.02 -14.45 -18.41
N SER A 202 1.29 -14.24 -19.50
CA SER A 202 1.90 -14.13 -20.81
C SER A 202 2.79 -12.87 -20.89
N ASN A 203 4.04 -13.02 -21.35
CA ASN A 203 4.98 -11.90 -21.56
C ASN A 203 4.53 -10.83 -22.58
N LEU A 204 3.40 -11.03 -23.26
CA LEU A 204 2.82 -10.12 -24.24
C LEU A 204 1.74 -9.20 -23.65
N GLN A 205 1.54 -9.20 -22.33
CA GLN A 205 0.55 -8.31 -21.72
C GLN A 205 0.97 -6.84 -21.77
N ASP A 206 0.01 -5.99 -22.12
CA ASP A 206 0.18 -4.53 -22.04
C ASP A 206 0.32 -4.08 -20.58
N SER A 207 1.42 -3.38 -20.29
CA SER A 207 1.78 -2.95 -18.93
C SER A 207 0.72 -2.05 -18.30
N ARG A 208 0.06 -1.19 -19.08
CA ARG A 208 -0.97 -0.27 -18.59
C ARG A 208 -2.24 -1.01 -18.18
N THR A 209 -2.62 -2.03 -18.95
CA THR A 209 -3.74 -2.91 -18.64
C THR A 209 -3.51 -3.64 -17.31
N LEU A 210 -2.31 -4.22 -17.12
CA LEU A 210 -1.98 -4.93 -15.89
C LEU A 210 -1.94 -3.98 -14.69
N GLN A 211 -1.32 -2.81 -14.84
CA GLN A 211 -1.29 -1.79 -13.79
C GLN A 211 -2.70 -1.34 -13.39
N ALA A 212 -3.56 -1.01 -14.37
CA ALA A 212 -4.94 -0.64 -14.12
C ALA A 212 -5.71 -1.78 -13.43
N SER A 213 -5.51 -3.03 -13.87
CA SER A 213 -6.16 -4.20 -13.26
C SER A 213 -5.79 -4.36 -11.78
N LEU A 214 -4.50 -4.23 -11.45
CA LEU A 214 -4.02 -4.29 -10.07
C LEU A 214 -4.59 -3.14 -9.22
N SER A 215 -4.59 -1.91 -9.75
CA SER A 215 -5.14 -0.72 -9.08
C SER A 215 -6.65 -0.83 -8.80
N ILE A 216 -7.41 -1.33 -9.77
CA ILE A 216 -8.86 -1.55 -9.65
C ILE A 216 -9.16 -2.51 -8.50
N LEU A 217 -8.47 -3.66 -8.46
CA LEU A 217 -8.73 -4.66 -7.42
C LEU A 217 -8.22 -4.22 -6.05
N GLU A 218 -7.12 -3.47 -5.98
CA GLU A 218 -6.63 -2.87 -4.73
C GLU A 218 -7.68 -1.91 -4.17
N SER A 219 -8.13 -0.96 -4.98
CA SER A 219 -9.14 0.04 -4.60
C SER A 219 -10.45 -0.63 -4.21
N LEU A 220 -10.88 -1.67 -4.94
CA LEU A 220 -12.07 -2.44 -4.62
C LEU A 220 -11.95 -3.13 -3.25
N VAL A 221 -10.79 -3.70 -2.92
CA VAL A 221 -10.54 -4.33 -1.61
C VAL A 221 -10.56 -3.29 -0.48
N LEU A 222 -10.00 -2.10 -0.70
CA LEU A 222 -9.90 -1.07 0.33
C LEU A 222 -11.20 -0.30 0.55
N GLN A 223 -11.92 0.02 -0.53
CA GLN A 223 -13.02 0.98 -0.56
C GLN A 223 -14.42 0.35 -0.64
N SER A 224 -14.54 -0.98 -0.73
CA SER A 224 -15.85 -1.67 -0.80
C SER A 224 -15.93 -2.88 0.13
N ALA A 225 -17.12 -3.47 0.23
CA ALA A 225 -17.34 -4.73 0.95
C ALA A 225 -16.99 -5.98 0.11
N LYS A 226 -16.37 -5.83 -1.07
CA LYS A 226 -16.14 -6.91 -2.05
C LYS A 226 -14.83 -7.69 -1.85
N TYR A 227 -14.21 -7.61 -0.66
CA TYR A 227 -12.98 -8.35 -0.30
C TYR A 227 -13.07 -9.84 -0.68
N SER A 228 -14.11 -10.55 -0.25
CA SER A 228 -14.26 -11.99 -0.49
C SER A 228 -14.42 -12.34 -1.97
N ALA A 229 -14.95 -11.41 -2.79
CA ALA A 229 -15.07 -11.61 -4.23
C ALA A 229 -13.71 -11.53 -4.92
N VAL A 230 -12.84 -10.60 -4.51
CA VAL A 230 -11.48 -10.47 -5.04
C VAL A 230 -10.60 -11.62 -4.56
N GLU A 231 -10.67 -11.94 -3.27
CA GLU A 231 -9.91 -13.02 -2.64
C GLU A 231 -10.13 -14.37 -3.36
N ARG A 232 -11.37 -14.69 -3.74
CA ARG A 232 -11.68 -15.96 -4.42
C ARG A 232 -11.01 -16.11 -5.79
N GLU A 233 -10.72 -15.00 -6.46
CA GLU A 233 -10.21 -15.01 -7.83
C GLU A 233 -8.67 -14.86 -7.90
N LEU A 234 -8.00 -14.56 -6.78
CA LEU A 234 -6.55 -14.30 -6.73
C LEU A 234 -5.84 -15.19 -5.71
N THR A 235 -4.53 -15.39 -5.92
CA THR A 235 -3.68 -16.06 -4.94
C THR A 235 -2.41 -15.24 -4.71
N ILE A 236 -1.91 -15.25 -3.46
CA ILE A 236 -0.67 -14.55 -3.10
C ILE A 236 0.53 -14.98 -3.95
N PRO A 237 0.75 -16.29 -4.24
CA PRO A 237 1.86 -16.70 -5.11
C PRO A 237 1.76 -16.12 -6.52
N ASN A 238 0.56 -16.06 -7.09
CA ASN A 238 0.38 -15.47 -8.42
C ASN A 238 0.65 -13.96 -8.41
N LEU A 239 0.16 -13.24 -7.40
CA LEU A 239 0.46 -11.82 -7.24
C LEU A 239 1.97 -11.57 -7.04
N ALA A 240 2.64 -12.42 -6.27
CA ALA A 240 4.06 -12.34 -6.02
C ALA A 240 4.92 -12.50 -7.30
N MET A 241 4.41 -13.18 -8.33
CA MET A 241 5.12 -13.28 -9.62
C MET A 241 5.24 -11.92 -10.32
N HIS A 242 4.27 -11.03 -10.13
CA HIS A 242 4.31 -9.66 -10.67
C HIS A 242 5.36 -8.76 -10.00
N LEU A 243 5.88 -9.15 -8.82
CA LEU A 243 7.00 -8.46 -8.18
C LEU A 243 8.32 -8.63 -8.95
N GLN A 244 8.41 -9.61 -9.84
CA GLN A 244 9.55 -9.83 -10.74
C GLN A 244 9.44 -9.02 -12.04
N ASN A 245 8.34 -8.27 -12.23
CA ASN A 245 8.13 -7.46 -13.43
C ASN A 245 9.15 -6.31 -13.50
N PRO A 246 9.71 -5.98 -14.68
CA PRO A 246 10.65 -4.87 -14.82
C PRO A 246 10.04 -3.49 -14.54
N SER A 247 8.72 -3.32 -14.63
CA SER A 247 8.04 -2.05 -14.39
C SER A 247 7.90 -1.74 -12.89
N PRO A 248 8.45 -0.60 -12.39
CA PRO A 248 8.28 -0.19 -11.00
C PRO A 248 6.83 -0.03 -10.58
N ALA A 249 6.01 0.52 -11.48
CA ALA A 249 4.60 0.73 -11.22
C ALA A 249 3.86 -0.61 -11.01
N ILE A 250 4.16 -1.63 -11.83
CA ILE A 250 3.53 -2.95 -11.67
C ILE A 250 3.97 -3.60 -10.35
N GLN A 251 5.26 -3.53 -10.00
CA GLN A 251 5.74 -4.04 -8.72
C GLN A 251 5.04 -3.35 -7.54
N GLN A 252 4.88 -2.03 -7.61
CA GLN A 252 4.20 -1.23 -6.58
C GLN A 252 2.73 -1.64 -6.45
N ASN A 253 1.98 -1.63 -7.55
CA ASN A 253 0.56 -2.01 -7.56
C ASN A 253 0.35 -3.46 -7.12
N ALA A 254 1.25 -4.38 -7.46
CA ALA A 254 1.18 -5.77 -7.00
C ALA A 254 1.40 -5.87 -5.48
N LEU A 255 2.39 -5.15 -4.95
CA LEU A 255 2.66 -5.11 -3.53
C LEU A 255 1.52 -4.43 -2.76
N ALA A 256 0.95 -3.37 -3.32
CA ALA A 256 -0.18 -2.64 -2.74
C ALA A 256 -1.44 -3.51 -2.68
N LEU A 257 -1.75 -4.28 -3.73
CA LEU A 257 -2.84 -5.26 -3.72
C LEU A 257 -2.60 -6.39 -2.70
N ILE A 258 -1.37 -6.90 -2.57
CA ILE A 258 -1.01 -7.87 -1.52
C ILE A 258 -1.27 -7.26 -0.13
N ASN A 259 -0.81 -6.03 0.10
CA ASN A 259 -1.01 -5.31 1.36
C ASN A 259 -2.50 -5.08 1.65
N ALA A 260 -3.30 -4.71 0.65
CA ALA A 260 -4.74 -4.52 0.79
C ALA A 260 -5.46 -5.82 1.18
N LEU A 261 -5.10 -6.94 0.52
CA LEU A 261 -5.64 -8.27 0.85
C LEU A 261 -5.24 -8.72 2.26
N PHE A 262 -4.01 -8.41 2.67
CA PHE A 262 -3.48 -8.77 3.98
C PHE A 262 -4.11 -7.92 5.10
N LEU A 263 -4.31 -6.61 4.86
CA LEU A 263 -4.93 -5.69 5.80
C LEU A 263 -6.40 -6.02 6.09
N LYS A 264 -7.15 -6.47 5.07
CA LYS A 264 -8.60 -6.80 5.19
C LYS A 264 -8.87 -8.25 5.60
N ALA A 265 -7.84 -9.09 5.69
CA ALA A 265 -7.98 -10.50 6.05
C ALA A 265 -8.36 -10.68 7.53
N ASP A 266 -9.12 -11.75 7.81
CA ASP A 266 -9.30 -12.26 9.18
C ASP A 266 -8.00 -12.91 9.72
N ASP A 267 -7.95 -13.24 11.01
CA ASP A 267 -6.74 -13.77 11.66
C ASP A 267 -6.20 -15.06 11.01
N ALA A 268 -7.08 -15.98 10.64
CA ALA A 268 -6.67 -17.24 10.01
C ALA A 268 -6.01 -16.98 8.65
N LYS A 269 -6.61 -16.09 7.85
CA LYS A 269 -6.09 -15.69 6.54
C LYS A 269 -4.84 -14.84 6.65
N ARG A 270 -4.75 -13.94 7.63
CA ARG A 270 -3.53 -13.16 7.91
C ARG A 270 -2.33 -14.07 8.13
N ASN A 271 -2.49 -15.10 8.97
CA ASN A 271 -1.47 -16.12 9.19
C ASN A 271 -1.11 -16.89 7.90
N ALA A 272 -2.10 -17.28 7.09
CA ALA A 272 -1.85 -17.98 5.82
C ALA A 272 -1.12 -17.12 4.78
N ILE A 273 -1.50 -15.84 4.65
CA ILE A 273 -0.84 -14.86 3.77
C ILE A 273 0.60 -14.67 4.22
N ALA A 274 0.84 -14.42 5.51
CA ALA A 274 2.17 -14.24 6.08
C ALA A 274 3.07 -15.46 5.85
N GLY A 275 2.55 -16.66 6.11
CA GLY A 275 3.26 -17.91 5.84
C GLY A 275 3.63 -18.07 4.35
N THR A 276 2.73 -17.69 3.45
CA THR A 276 2.99 -17.72 2.00
C THR A 276 4.05 -16.70 1.59
N LEU A 277 3.96 -15.46 2.08
CA LEU A 277 4.95 -14.41 1.78
C LEU A 277 6.34 -14.73 2.32
N ASN A 278 6.40 -15.46 3.44
CA ASN A 278 7.65 -15.91 4.04
C ASN A 278 8.30 -17.11 3.31
N VAL A 279 7.60 -17.74 2.35
CA VAL A 279 8.21 -18.75 1.49
C VAL A 279 9.43 -18.14 0.79
N ARG A 280 10.58 -18.80 0.90
CA ARG A 280 11.88 -18.31 0.42
C ARG A 280 11.85 -17.75 -1.00
N GLN A 281 11.12 -18.37 -1.93
CA GLN A 281 11.01 -17.91 -3.31
C GLN A 281 10.30 -16.54 -3.42
N ILE A 282 9.21 -16.33 -2.68
CA ILE A 282 8.45 -15.08 -2.69
C ILE A 282 9.22 -13.99 -1.98
N ARG A 283 9.79 -14.30 -0.81
CA ARG A 283 10.66 -13.37 -0.08
C ARG A 283 11.85 -12.93 -0.93
N ASN A 284 12.53 -13.86 -1.61
CA ASN A 284 13.62 -13.54 -2.53
C ASN A 284 13.14 -12.67 -3.70
N SER A 285 11.89 -12.82 -4.15
CA SER A 285 11.34 -11.96 -5.20
C SER A 285 11.27 -10.49 -4.76
N ILE A 286 10.87 -10.24 -3.50
CA ILE A 286 10.88 -8.88 -2.92
C ILE A 286 12.31 -8.38 -2.75
N VAL A 287 13.19 -9.19 -2.14
CA VAL A 287 14.57 -8.77 -1.87
C VAL A 287 15.31 -8.45 -3.16
N MET A 288 15.33 -9.39 -4.11
CA MET A 288 16.19 -9.29 -5.29
C MET A 288 15.67 -8.32 -6.36
N ASN A 289 14.35 -8.18 -6.50
CA ASN A 289 13.75 -7.35 -7.55
C ASN A 289 13.29 -5.96 -7.08
N ILE A 290 13.25 -5.72 -5.76
CA ILE A 290 12.81 -4.44 -5.20
C ILE A 290 13.87 -3.87 -4.26
N ILE A 291 14.22 -4.57 -3.17
CA ILE A 291 15.07 -4.03 -2.10
C ILE A 291 16.52 -3.82 -2.56
N THR A 292 17.11 -4.79 -3.25
CA THR A 292 18.52 -4.71 -3.70
C THR A 292 18.69 -3.91 -4.98
N VAL A 293 17.60 -3.55 -5.66
CA VAL A 293 17.66 -2.77 -6.91
C VAL A 293 17.89 -1.30 -6.58
N PRO A 294 18.98 -0.68 -7.07
CA PRO A 294 19.30 0.71 -6.74
C PRO A 294 18.17 1.68 -7.05
N GLY A 295 17.82 2.53 -6.08
CA GLY A 295 16.82 3.58 -6.22
C GLY A 295 15.35 3.12 -6.22
N ARG A 296 15.06 1.81 -6.27
CA ARG A 296 13.67 1.33 -6.29
C ARG A 296 12.99 1.37 -4.94
N ALA A 297 13.60 0.75 -3.94
CA ALA A 297 13.05 0.75 -2.58
C ALA A 297 13.13 2.13 -1.89
N SER A 298 13.86 3.09 -2.47
CA SER A 298 13.99 4.45 -1.94
C SER A 298 12.93 5.43 -2.48
N GLY A 299 12.13 5.03 -3.46
CA GLY A 299 10.98 5.83 -3.91
C GLY A 299 9.88 5.85 -2.85
N ASN A 300 9.27 7.01 -2.59
CA ASN A 300 8.32 7.21 -1.49
C ASN A 300 7.18 6.18 -1.49
N GLU A 301 6.60 5.92 -2.66
CA GLU A 301 5.45 5.03 -2.81
C GLU A 301 5.84 3.58 -2.57
N MET A 302 6.96 3.12 -3.14
CA MET A 302 7.46 1.75 -2.91
C MET A 302 7.92 1.56 -1.46
N ALA A 303 8.62 2.55 -0.89
CA ALA A 303 9.04 2.53 0.51
C ALA A 303 7.83 2.45 1.45
N HIS A 304 6.75 3.15 1.12
CA HIS A 304 5.48 3.04 1.83
C HIS A 304 4.90 1.63 1.75
N GLN A 305 4.86 1.02 0.56
CA GLN A 305 4.36 -0.36 0.42
C GLN A 305 5.21 -1.38 1.19
N LEU A 306 6.53 -1.19 1.27
CA LEU A 306 7.42 -2.03 2.08
C LEU A 306 7.23 -1.80 3.58
N HIS A 307 7.01 -0.56 4.01
CA HIS A 307 6.64 -0.23 5.39
C HIS A 307 5.35 -0.94 5.79
N VAL A 308 4.29 -0.80 4.99
CA VAL A 308 3.00 -1.45 5.23
C VAL A 308 3.16 -2.97 5.31
N LEU A 309 3.87 -3.58 4.35
CA LEU A 309 4.10 -5.02 4.36
C LEU A 309 4.84 -5.47 5.63
N GLN A 310 5.91 -4.77 6.02
CA GLN A 310 6.66 -5.11 7.23
C GLN A 310 5.79 -5.03 8.47
N THR A 311 5.00 -3.97 8.63
CA THR A 311 4.11 -3.81 9.78
C THR A 311 3.08 -4.94 9.83
N LEU A 312 2.46 -5.29 8.69
CA LEU A 312 1.50 -6.39 8.62
C LEU A 312 2.15 -7.75 8.95
N MET A 313 3.37 -8.01 8.44
CA MET A 313 4.12 -9.23 8.76
C MET A 313 4.47 -9.33 10.25
N LEU A 314 4.85 -8.22 10.88
CA LEU A 314 5.15 -8.18 12.32
C LEU A 314 3.88 -8.33 13.18
N ASN A 315 2.75 -7.76 12.76
CA ASN A 315 1.49 -7.83 13.49
C ASN A 315 0.90 -9.24 13.58
N VAL A 316 1.36 -10.19 12.76
CA VAL A 316 1.03 -11.62 12.92
C VAL A 316 1.47 -12.15 14.28
N LEU A 317 2.50 -11.54 14.89
CA LEU A 317 3.00 -11.90 16.22
C LEU A 317 2.10 -11.40 17.36
N GLU A 318 1.14 -10.50 17.08
CA GLU A 318 0.29 -9.88 18.08
C GLU A 318 -0.54 -10.90 18.87
N ASP A 319 -1.10 -11.92 18.20
CA ASP A 319 -1.86 -12.99 18.86
C ASP A 319 -1.01 -13.68 19.93
N ARG A 320 0.22 -14.08 19.56
CA ARG A 320 1.14 -14.74 20.49
C ARG A 320 1.64 -13.79 21.58
N MET A 321 1.83 -12.51 21.25
CA MET A 321 2.22 -11.47 22.20
C MET A 321 1.15 -11.24 23.29
N ASN A 322 -0.12 -11.27 22.90
CA ASN A 322 -1.25 -10.98 23.79
C ASN A 322 -1.89 -12.24 24.40
N ARG A 323 -1.38 -13.44 24.07
CA ARG A 323 -1.84 -14.71 24.64
C ARG A 323 -1.11 -15.02 25.95
N ALA A 324 -1.81 -14.90 27.06
CA ALA A 324 -1.35 -15.38 28.36
C ALA A 324 -1.28 -16.91 28.38
N LEU A 325 -0.26 -17.48 29.04
CA LEU A 325 -0.13 -18.93 29.19
C LEU A 325 -0.74 -19.41 30.50
N ASP A 326 -1.58 -20.46 30.40
CA ASP A 326 -2.14 -21.17 31.55
C ASP A 326 -1.07 -22.13 32.11
N PRO A 327 -0.83 -22.15 33.43
CA PRO A 327 -0.04 -23.19 34.09
C PRO A 327 -0.42 -24.63 33.73
N GLY A 328 -1.68 -24.88 33.38
CA GLY A 328 -2.19 -26.19 32.93
C GLY A 328 -1.90 -26.54 31.47
N ASP A 329 -1.35 -25.61 30.67
CA ASP A 329 -1.09 -25.83 29.24
C ASP A 329 0.05 -26.86 29.04
N THR A 330 -0.32 -28.05 28.58
CA THR A 330 0.62 -29.17 28.37
C THR A 330 1.66 -28.89 27.30
N GLU A 331 1.32 -28.15 26.24
CA GLU A 331 2.27 -27.82 25.18
C GLU A 331 3.29 -26.80 25.69
N ALA A 332 2.83 -25.74 26.36
CA ALA A 332 3.71 -24.74 26.94
C ALA A 332 4.63 -25.34 28.02
N GLN A 333 4.12 -26.25 28.85
CA GLN A 333 4.94 -26.97 29.83
C GLN A 333 6.05 -27.76 29.14
N GLU A 334 5.77 -28.39 28.00
CA GLU A 334 6.77 -29.16 27.26
C GLU A 334 7.85 -28.26 26.67
N LYS A 335 7.48 -27.08 26.15
CA LYS A 335 8.44 -26.06 25.70
C LYS A 335 9.38 -25.64 26.83
N VAL A 336 8.86 -25.41 28.04
CA VAL A 336 9.66 -25.08 29.22
C VAL A 336 10.58 -26.23 29.65
N ARG A 337 10.10 -27.48 29.61
CA ARG A 337 10.95 -28.65 29.88
C ARG A 337 12.08 -28.77 28.86
N GLU A 338 11.80 -28.49 27.59
CA GLU A 338 12.79 -28.53 26.52
C GLU A 338 13.87 -27.45 26.70
N LEU A 339 13.50 -26.23 27.10
CA LEU A 339 14.47 -25.19 27.47
C LEU A 339 15.45 -25.67 28.54
N ARG A 340 14.92 -26.31 29.59
CA ARG A 340 15.71 -26.89 30.68
C ARG A 340 16.61 -28.02 30.19
N ARG A 341 16.09 -28.92 29.36
CA ARG A 341 16.83 -30.05 28.80
C ARG A 341 18.02 -29.58 27.97
N ILE A 342 17.82 -28.63 27.05
CA ILE A 342 18.90 -28.12 26.20
C ILE A 342 19.99 -27.42 27.04
N ALA A 343 19.60 -26.66 28.07
CA ALA A 343 20.55 -25.91 28.89
C ALA A 343 21.46 -26.80 29.76
N PHE A 344 20.92 -27.85 30.38
CA PHE A 344 21.64 -28.61 31.41
C PHE A 344 21.99 -30.05 31.00
N ASP A 345 21.16 -30.71 30.20
CA ASP A 345 21.40 -32.11 29.83
C ASP A 345 22.25 -32.23 28.55
N GLY A 346 22.34 -31.16 27.74
CA GLY A 346 23.21 -31.11 26.55
C GLY A 346 24.71 -30.93 26.86
N SER A 347 25.07 -30.69 28.12
CA SER A 347 26.45 -30.44 28.58
C SER A 347 27.25 -31.72 28.86
N ASP A 348 26.64 -32.91 28.86
CA ASP A 348 27.33 -34.19 29.14
C ASP A 348 28.12 -34.74 27.92
N GLY A 349 28.61 -33.84 27.09
CA GLY A 349 29.51 -34.12 25.97
C GLY A 349 30.95 -33.71 26.26
N GLY A 350 31.61 -34.32 27.25
CA GLY A 350 33.07 -34.35 27.32
C GLY A 350 33.72 -33.97 28.66
N SER A 351 34.47 -34.92 29.20
CA SER A 351 35.47 -34.83 30.30
C SER A 351 34.96 -35.11 31.72
N GLY A 352 34.92 -36.40 32.06
CA GLY A 352 34.94 -36.91 33.43
C GLY A 352 35.35 -38.38 33.39
N SER A 353 36.48 -38.71 34.03
CA SER A 353 37.20 -39.97 33.92
C SER A 353 36.36 -41.24 34.09
N LEU A 354 36.70 -42.25 33.30
CA LEU A 354 36.24 -43.63 33.47
C LEU A 354 36.78 -44.18 34.80
N ASP A 355 35.96 -44.20 35.85
CA ASP A 355 36.10 -45.14 36.96
C ASP A 355 34.97 -46.18 36.85
N PRO A 356 35.26 -47.42 36.42
CA PRO A 356 34.26 -48.44 36.15
C PRO A 356 33.88 -49.23 37.42
N SER A 357 33.64 -48.57 38.56
CA SER A 357 33.51 -49.29 39.83
C SER A 357 32.36 -48.90 40.77
N VAL A 358 31.23 -48.38 40.30
CA VAL A 358 29.95 -48.55 41.05
C VAL A 358 28.78 -48.69 40.08
N LYS A 359 28.34 -49.93 39.85
CA LYS A 359 27.03 -50.23 39.28
C LYS A 359 25.96 -49.86 40.31
N ASP A 360 25.31 -48.72 40.14
CA ASP A 360 23.99 -48.50 40.73
C ASP A 360 22.97 -48.45 39.60
N VAL A 361 22.40 -49.62 39.33
CA VAL A 361 21.33 -49.86 38.35
C VAL A 361 20.02 -49.47 39.01
N THR A 362 19.76 -48.16 39.09
CA THR A 362 18.43 -47.62 39.35
C THR A 362 18.20 -46.41 38.46
N THR A 363 17.48 -46.65 37.37
CA THR A 363 16.47 -45.75 36.78
C THR A 363 16.46 -44.29 37.29
N ARG A 364 17.50 -43.50 36.97
CA ARG A 364 17.43 -42.04 37.09
C ARG A 364 16.76 -41.51 35.83
N HIS A 365 15.43 -41.54 35.80
CA HIS A 365 14.73 -40.44 35.14
C HIS A 365 15.26 -39.14 35.79
N PRO A 366 15.82 -38.18 35.03
CA PRO A 366 16.26 -36.93 35.62
C PRO A 366 15.03 -36.25 36.21
N LYS A 367 14.86 -36.35 37.53
CA LYS A 367 13.80 -35.62 38.24
C LYS A 367 14.05 -34.15 37.98
N THR A 368 13.13 -33.51 37.26
CA THR A 368 13.10 -32.05 37.06
C THR A 368 13.14 -31.38 38.42
N SER A 369 14.30 -30.81 38.77
CA SER A 369 14.48 -30.13 40.05
C SER A 369 13.96 -28.69 39.89
N PRO A 370 13.10 -28.19 40.80
CA PRO A 370 12.73 -26.76 40.83
C PRO A 370 13.95 -25.82 40.85
N ARG A 371 15.10 -26.31 41.35
CA ARG A 371 16.37 -25.57 41.32
C ARG A 371 16.85 -25.25 39.91
N ASP A 372 16.53 -26.07 38.91
CA ASP A 372 16.96 -25.85 37.53
C ASP A 372 16.19 -24.70 36.89
N PHE A 373 14.89 -24.55 37.21
CA PHE A 373 14.10 -23.41 36.76
C PHE A 373 14.51 -22.10 37.44
N ARG A 374 14.89 -22.16 38.71
CA ARG A 374 15.55 -21.01 39.37
C ARG A 374 16.87 -20.65 38.68
N LYS A 375 17.70 -21.64 38.32
CA LYS A 375 18.96 -21.43 37.58
C LYS A 375 18.77 -20.88 36.17
N LEU A 376 17.65 -21.17 35.51
CA LEU A 376 17.23 -20.54 34.26
C LEU A 376 16.77 -19.09 34.44
N GLY A 377 16.62 -18.62 35.68
CA GLY A 377 16.24 -17.25 35.99
C GLY A 377 14.73 -17.01 36.01
N PHE A 378 13.89 -18.04 36.12
CA PHE A 378 12.45 -17.87 36.34
C PHE A 378 12.18 -17.30 37.73
N LYS A 379 11.18 -16.43 37.85
CA LYS A 379 10.66 -15.91 39.12
C LYS A 379 9.90 -16.99 39.88
N ASN A 380 9.05 -17.75 39.18
CA ASN A 380 8.30 -18.87 39.75
C ASN A 380 8.99 -20.21 39.41
N ASP A 381 9.88 -20.68 40.28
CA ASP A 381 10.66 -21.91 40.08
C ASP A 381 9.84 -23.21 40.16
N THR A 382 8.70 -23.18 40.85
CA THR A 382 7.75 -24.30 40.93
C THR A 382 6.75 -24.34 39.79
N THR A 383 6.44 -23.19 39.19
CA THR A 383 5.47 -23.06 38.09
C THR A 383 5.94 -21.98 37.11
N PRO A 384 6.96 -22.26 36.27
CA PRO A 384 7.58 -21.26 35.40
C PRO A 384 6.60 -20.59 34.43
N LEU A 385 5.52 -21.27 34.06
CA LEU A 385 4.50 -20.73 33.17
C LEU A 385 3.80 -19.47 33.72
N ASN A 386 3.76 -19.30 35.05
CA ASN A 386 3.21 -18.09 35.67
C ASN A 386 3.95 -16.82 35.23
N ASP A 387 5.23 -16.92 34.84
CA ASP A 387 6.01 -15.77 34.37
C ASP A 387 5.52 -15.26 33.00
N PHE A 388 4.78 -16.09 32.24
CA PHE A 388 4.20 -15.74 30.93
C PHE A 388 2.69 -15.44 31.02
N ALA A 389 2.12 -15.38 32.22
CA ALA A 389 0.71 -15.01 32.41
C ALA A 389 0.47 -13.51 32.14
N GLN A 390 1.50 -12.67 32.28
CA GLN A 390 1.43 -11.25 31.96
C GLN A 390 1.63 -11.00 30.47
N THR A 391 0.73 -10.21 29.89
CA THR A 391 0.79 -9.77 28.49
C THR A 391 0.88 -8.24 28.40
N PRO A 392 1.65 -7.70 27.44
CA PRO A 392 2.69 -8.39 26.65
C PRO A 392 3.89 -8.83 27.52
N PRO A 393 4.71 -9.83 27.09
CA PRO A 393 4.73 -10.47 25.77
C PRO A 393 4.13 -11.88 25.72
N GLY A 394 3.58 -12.40 26.83
CA GLY A 394 2.84 -13.67 26.87
C GLY A 394 3.57 -14.86 26.23
N ALA A 395 2.83 -15.61 25.41
CA ALA A 395 3.31 -16.81 24.73
C ALA A 395 4.45 -16.56 23.74
N LEU A 396 4.56 -15.35 23.17
CA LEU A 396 5.62 -15.01 22.22
C LEU A 396 7.00 -15.12 22.86
N ALA A 397 7.16 -14.70 24.12
CA ALA A 397 8.44 -14.82 24.82
C ALA A 397 8.89 -16.29 24.93
N LEU A 398 7.97 -17.20 25.27
CA LEU A 398 8.29 -18.62 25.34
C LEU A 398 8.69 -19.19 23.97
N ASP A 399 8.03 -18.77 22.90
CA ASP A 399 8.37 -19.23 21.55
C ASP A 399 9.78 -18.76 21.13
N VAL A 400 10.13 -17.49 21.34
CA VAL A 400 11.44 -16.98 20.94
C VAL A 400 12.57 -17.50 21.83
N MET A 401 12.31 -17.75 23.12
CA MET A 401 13.25 -18.47 24.00
C MET A 401 13.54 -19.87 23.46
N LEU A 402 12.49 -20.62 23.08
CA LEU A 402 12.63 -21.96 22.54
C LEU A 402 13.32 -21.96 21.17
N TYR A 403 13.03 -20.96 20.33
CA TYR A 403 13.74 -20.75 19.08
C TYR A 403 15.24 -20.58 19.33
N PHE A 404 15.63 -19.70 20.27
CA PHE A 404 17.03 -19.48 20.60
C PHE A 404 17.72 -20.77 21.07
N ALA A 405 17.06 -21.54 21.93
CA ALA A 405 17.58 -22.82 22.41
C ALA A 405 17.75 -23.87 21.30
N ARG A 406 16.83 -23.93 20.33
CA ARG A 406 16.86 -24.93 19.25
C ARG A 406 17.79 -24.57 18.10
N TYR A 407 17.80 -23.31 17.69
CA TYR A 407 18.52 -22.86 16.50
C TYR A 407 19.92 -22.31 16.82
N HIS A 408 20.15 -21.85 18.05
CA HIS A 408 21.47 -21.39 18.52
C HIS A 408 21.86 -22.04 19.86
N PRO A 409 21.85 -23.39 19.97
CA PRO A 409 22.01 -24.09 21.26
C PRO A 409 23.31 -23.73 21.99
N GLU A 410 24.43 -23.57 21.27
CA GLU A 410 25.71 -23.21 21.88
C GLU A 410 25.68 -21.82 22.53
N LYS A 411 25.05 -20.84 21.88
CA LYS A 411 24.92 -19.48 22.42
C LYS A 411 23.94 -19.46 23.59
N TYR A 412 22.82 -20.16 23.46
CA TYR A 412 21.82 -20.30 24.51
C TYR A 412 22.43 -20.91 25.77
N THR A 413 23.06 -22.09 25.65
CA THR A 413 23.67 -22.79 26.78
C THR A 413 24.78 -21.95 27.42
N ARG A 414 25.60 -21.25 26.62
CA ARG A 414 26.60 -20.31 27.16
C ARG A 414 25.97 -19.21 28.01
N VAL A 415 24.93 -18.54 27.51
CA VAL A 415 24.23 -17.47 28.25
C VAL A 415 23.63 -18.00 29.54
N VAL A 416 23.01 -19.18 29.52
CA VAL A 416 22.43 -19.77 30.75
C VAL A 416 23.50 -20.18 31.74
N LEU A 417 24.52 -20.94 31.31
CA LEU A 417 25.52 -21.49 32.22
C LEU A 417 26.39 -20.41 32.87
N GLU A 418 26.76 -19.36 32.12
CA GLU A 418 27.55 -18.24 32.64
C GLU A 418 26.85 -17.48 33.80
N ASN A 419 25.52 -17.51 33.86
CA ASN A 419 24.70 -16.80 34.84
C ASN A 419 24.01 -17.73 35.88
N SER A 420 24.23 -19.04 35.82
CA SER A 420 23.53 -20.02 36.68
C SER A 420 24.34 -20.51 37.89
N GLY A 421 25.63 -20.16 37.95
CA GLY A 421 26.62 -20.81 38.81
C GLY A 421 27.25 -19.94 39.90
N ARG A 422 27.08 -18.61 39.88
CA ARG A 422 27.86 -17.74 40.78
C ARG A 422 27.19 -17.47 42.10
N GLY A 423 25.85 -17.52 42.16
CA GLY A 423 25.13 -17.21 43.39
C GLY A 423 25.34 -15.76 43.85
N ASP A 424 25.84 -14.94 42.93
CA ASP A 424 26.16 -13.53 43.10
C ASP A 424 24.93 -12.69 42.74
N GLU A 425 24.78 -11.53 43.38
CA GLU A 425 23.73 -10.55 43.08
C GLU A 425 23.79 -10.01 41.63
N TYR A 426 24.90 -10.28 40.91
CA TYR A 426 25.20 -9.77 39.57
C TYR A 426 24.82 -10.72 38.43
N ASP A 427 24.27 -11.90 38.71
CA ASP A 427 23.89 -12.86 37.67
C ASP A 427 22.65 -12.38 36.90
N CYS A 428 22.73 -12.36 35.55
CA CYS A 428 21.60 -11.97 34.71
C CYS A 428 20.59 -13.13 34.58
N PRO A 429 19.34 -13.00 35.09
CA PRO A 429 18.37 -14.08 35.03
C PRO A 429 17.83 -14.24 33.60
N PHE A 430 18.26 -15.30 32.91
CA PHE A 430 17.93 -15.54 31.50
C PHE A 430 16.42 -15.41 31.20
N ALA A 431 15.55 -16.12 31.92
CA ALA A 431 14.13 -16.13 31.61
C ALA A 431 13.47 -14.75 31.77
N ARG A 432 13.79 -14.04 32.85
CA ARG A 432 13.28 -12.67 33.09
C ARG A 432 13.83 -11.68 32.06
N ALA A 433 15.12 -11.74 31.75
CA ALA A 433 15.73 -10.90 30.73
C ALA A 433 15.13 -11.16 29.33
N ALA A 434 14.87 -12.43 29.01
CA ALA A 434 14.21 -12.82 27.77
C ALA A 434 12.78 -12.26 27.67
N ILE A 435 11.96 -12.41 28.71
CA ILE A 435 10.59 -11.89 28.74
C ILE A 435 10.59 -10.35 28.57
N GLU A 436 11.40 -9.63 29.35
CA GLU A 436 11.47 -8.17 29.23
C GLU A 436 12.03 -7.72 27.88
N LEU A 437 13.02 -8.43 27.33
CA LEU A 437 13.55 -8.14 26.00
C LEU A 437 12.50 -8.36 24.91
N THR A 438 11.74 -9.45 24.95
CA THR A 438 10.66 -9.69 23.98
C THR A 438 9.66 -8.55 24.02
N LYS A 439 9.26 -8.10 25.21
CA LYS A 439 8.35 -6.96 25.38
C LYS A 439 8.94 -5.68 24.79
N LEU A 440 10.19 -5.35 25.11
CA LEU A 440 10.88 -4.17 24.57
C LEU A 440 10.99 -4.21 23.04
N LEU A 441 11.26 -5.37 22.46
CA LEU A 441 11.29 -5.54 21.00
C LEU A 441 9.91 -5.33 20.38
N CYS A 442 8.84 -5.80 21.02
CA CYS A 442 7.48 -5.54 20.57
C CYS A 442 7.15 -4.03 20.59
N GLU A 443 7.59 -3.31 21.62
CA GLU A 443 7.43 -1.86 21.73
C GLU A 443 8.23 -1.09 20.66
N ILE A 444 9.51 -1.44 20.46
CA ILE A 444 10.38 -0.81 19.45
C ILE A 444 9.82 -1.03 18.03
N LEU A 445 9.33 -2.24 17.76
CA LEU A 445 8.79 -2.63 16.46
C LEU A 445 7.31 -2.33 16.29
N LYS A 446 6.65 -1.81 17.34
CA LYS A 446 5.24 -1.41 17.34
C LYS A 446 4.28 -2.54 16.93
N ILE A 447 4.54 -3.74 17.44
CA ILE A 447 3.70 -4.91 17.14
C ILE A 447 2.27 -4.67 17.65
N GLY A 448 1.30 -4.82 16.77
CA GLY A 448 -0.13 -4.58 17.02
C GLY A 448 -0.61 -3.18 16.60
N GLU A 449 0.29 -2.26 16.23
CA GLU A 449 -0.12 -0.97 15.67
C GLU A 449 -0.44 -1.10 14.17
N PRO A 450 -1.50 -0.44 13.65
CA PRO A 450 -1.76 -0.43 12.21
C PRO A 450 -0.63 0.28 11.45
N PRO A 451 -0.43 -0.04 10.15
CA PRO A 451 0.52 0.69 9.31
C PRO A 451 0.26 2.20 9.30
N GLN A 452 1.33 3.00 9.29
CA GLN A 452 1.22 4.45 9.26
C GLN A 452 0.89 4.93 7.84
N GLU A 453 -0.11 5.81 7.69
CA GLU A 453 -0.59 6.29 6.38
C GLU A 453 0.52 6.92 5.51
N GLN A 454 1.50 7.59 6.13
CA GLN A 454 2.64 8.20 5.44
C GLN A 454 3.98 7.54 5.84
N GLY A 455 3.93 6.36 6.45
CA GLY A 455 5.13 5.65 6.88
C GLY A 455 5.91 5.13 5.68
N THR A 456 7.20 5.43 5.61
CA THR A 456 8.13 4.97 4.56
C THR A 456 9.36 4.25 5.12
N SER A 457 9.48 4.19 6.45
CA SER A 457 10.60 3.53 7.11
C SER A 457 10.34 2.03 7.24
N PHE A 458 11.29 1.23 6.76
CA PHE A 458 11.29 -0.22 6.92
C PHE A 458 12.74 -0.70 7.14
N HIS A 459 12.91 -1.90 7.69
CA HIS A 459 14.20 -2.51 7.94
C HIS A 459 14.38 -3.73 7.01
N PRO A 460 15.28 -3.63 6.01
CA PRO A 460 15.52 -4.71 5.04
C PRO A 460 15.81 -6.09 5.67
N MET A 461 16.36 -6.12 6.89
CA MET A 461 16.68 -7.36 7.60
C MET A 461 15.45 -8.26 7.83
N PHE A 462 14.25 -7.70 7.99
CA PHE A 462 13.02 -8.49 8.16
C PHE A 462 12.59 -9.24 6.89
N PHE A 463 13.18 -8.89 5.74
CA PHE A 463 12.94 -9.58 4.47
C PHE A 463 14.04 -10.59 4.13
N ASN A 464 15.07 -10.76 4.97
CA ASN A 464 16.24 -11.58 4.63
C ASN A 464 16.37 -12.87 5.46
N HIS A 465 15.35 -13.23 6.24
CA HIS A 465 15.34 -14.44 7.06
C HIS A 465 13.95 -15.06 7.14
N ASP A 466 13.87 -16.37 7.43
CA ASP A 466 12.60 -17.09 7.63
C ASP A 466 11.96 -16.71 8.98
N HIS A 467 12.79 -16.42 9.99
CA HIS A 467 12.39 -16.09 11.36
C HIS A 467 13.09 -14.81 11.82
N PRO A 468 12.79 -13.65 11.21
CA PRO A 468 13.61 -12.46 11.41
C PRO A 468 13.44 -11.83 12.80
N PHE A 469 12.25 -11.92 13.41
CA PHE A 469 12.02 -11.45 14.77
C PHE A 469 12.78 -12.30 15.79
N GLU A 470 12.77 -13.61 15.61
CA GLU A 470 13.44 -14.55 16.50
C GLU A 470 14.97 -14.43 16.39
N GLU A 471 15.51 -14.25 15.18
CA GLU A 471 16.95 -13.96 15.01
C GLU A 471 17.34 -12.62 15.65
N LEU A 472 16.53 -11.57 15.51
CA LEU A 472 16.75 -10.29 16.18
C LEU A 472 16.77 -10.48 17.69
N PHE A 473 15.81 -11.22 18.25
CA PHE A 473 15.78 -11.56 19.68
C PHE A 473 17.07 -12.27 20.13
N CYS A 474 17.52 -13.28 19.38
CA CYS A 474 18.75 -14.02 19.71
C CYS A 474 19.98 -13.10 19.76
N VAL A 475 20.12 -12.19 18.79
CA VAL A 475 21.22 -11.22 18.75
C VAL A 475 21.11 -10.24 19.92
N CYS A 476 19.93 -9.66 20.15
CA CYS A 476 19.70 -8.71 21.22
C CYS A 476 19.93 -9.32 22.60
N LEU A 477 19.56 -10.59 22.83
CA LEU A 477 19.74 -11.23 24.13
C LEU A 477 21.22 -11.45 24.47
N VAL A 478 22.04 -11.78 23.47
CA VAL A 478 23.51 -11.85 23.63
C VAL A 478 24.08 -10.47 23.98
N VAL A 479 23.57 -9.40 23.34
CA VAL A 479 23.96 -8.02 23.67
C VAL A 479 23.54 -7.65 25.10
N VAL A 480 22.31 -7.96 25.51
CA VAL A 480 21.81 -7.71 26.87
C VAL A 480 22.73 -8.37 27.91
N ASN A 481 23.08 -9.65 27.72
CA ASN A 481 23.97 -10.35 28.64
C ASN A 481 25.39 -9.72 28.69
N LYS A 482 25.91 -9.28 27.54
CA LYS A 482 27.20 -8.58 27.48
C LYS A 482 27.13 -7.24 28.23
N THR A 483 26.13 -6.42 27.95
CA THR A 483 25.93 -5.11 28.57
C THR A 483 25.71 -5.23 30.07
N TRP A 484 24.94 -6.23 30.53
CA TRP A 484 24.75 -6.52 31.96
C TRP A 484 26.09 -6.70 32.68
N LYS A 485 26.98 -7.52 32.11
CA LYS A 485 28.32 -7.77 32.67
C LYS A 485 29.22 -6.55 32.64
N GLU A 486 29.17 -5.77 31.56
CA GLU A 486 29.94 -4.51 31.42
C GLU A 486 29.50 -3.48 32.47
N MET A 487 28.20 -3.43 32.79
CA MET A 487 27.64 -2.53 33.80
C MET A 487 27.88 -3.02 35.23
N ARG A 488 28.22 -4.30 35.44
CA ARG A 488 28.20 -4.95 36.77
C ARG A 488 26.85 -4.73 37.47
N ALA A 489 25.78 -4.86 36.70
CA ALA A 489 24.40 -4.60 37.09
C ALA A 489 23.87 -5.58 38.15
#